data_AF-A0A1W9LVZ6-F1
#
_entry.id   AF-A0A1W9LVZ6-F1
#
_cell.length_a   1.000
_cell.length_b   1.000
_cell.length_c   1.000
_cell.angle_alpha   90.00
_cell.angle_beta   90.00
_cell.angle_gamma   90.00
#
_symmetry.space_group_name_H-M   'P 1'
#
loop_
_entity.id
_entity.type
_entity.pdbx_description
1 polymer ?
#
loop_
_entity_poly.entity_id
_entity_poly.type
_entity_poly.pdbx_seq_one_letter_code
_entity_poly.pdbx_strand_id
1 'polypeptide(L)'
;MNVEEKPEKTDRTDWHRLWGLMMMPLFERIGYETIVEMDLSAKVQLLDMVAVRRKEKKESEIPDSDCYSGFENLNEHNLISFKSFREVFNMTALEELYGHFTNYRKMKNIPENEKDTVNLYAVTHHFPRELFSRFDGKNLVDRAAERIYDLRLLTPVRFIITRGSEHPILGLFSDDAGQVMKSRFRLEKDRWLLREVSSYLGRLYEHYSLEGIDMPYTQEMFIKDH
;
A
#
# COMPACT_ATOMS: atom_id res chain seq x y z
N MET A 1 -35.98 16.84 21.68
CA MET A 1 -35.31 15.54 21.49
C MET A 1 -34.21 15.76 20.47
N ASN A 2 -32.97 15.92 20.94
CA ASN A 2 -31.80 15.94 20.05
C ASN A 2 -31.59 14.51 19.56
N VAL A 3 -31.61 14.33 18.25
CA VAL A 3 -31.14 13.11 17.62
C VAL A 3 -29.62 13.25 17.60
N GLU A 4 -28.93 12.52 18.47
CA GLU A 4 -27.49 12.30 18.33
C GLU A 4 -27.28 11.55 17.02
N GLU A 5 -26.77 12.26 16.00
CA GLU A 5 -26.20 11.62 14.82
C GLU A 5 -25.03 10.76 15.29
N LYS A 6 -25.17 9.43 15.15
CA LYS A 6 -24.06 8.51 15.32
C LYS A 6 -23.02 8.86 14.25
N PRO A 7 -21.73 9.00 14.58
CA PRO A 7 -20.70 9.19 13.57
C PRO A 7 -20.75 8.00 12.61
N GLU A 8 -20.91 8.28 11.31
CA GLU A 8 -20.77 7.30 10.25
C GLU A 8 -19.42 6.60 10.43
N LYS A 9 -19.44 5.27 10.57
CA LYS A 9 -18.20 4.50 10.57
C LYS A 9 -17.54 4.71 9.22
N THR A 10 -16.37 5.32 9.21
CA THR A 10 -15.48 5.38 8.05
C THR A 10 -15.34 3.99 7.46
N ASP A 11 -15.63 3.85 6.16
CA ASP A 11 -15.55 2.57 5.49
C ASP A 11 -14.07 2.19 5.33
N ARG A 12 -13.75 0.90 5.52
CA ARG A 12 -12.39 0.36 5.35
C ARG A 12 -11.86 0.63 3.94
N THR A 13 -12.78 0.66 2.98
CA THR A 13 -12.58 1.04 1.58
C THR A 13 -11.87 2.39 1.44
N ASP A 14 -12.18 3.38 2.27
CA ASP A 14 -11.62 4.72 2.11
C ASP A 14 -10.13 4.80 2.46
N TRP A 15 -9.65 4.04 3.46
CA TRP A 15 -8.22 3.96 3.78
C TRP A 15 -7.40 3.36 2.63
N HIS A 16 -7.94 2.31 2.01
CA HIS A 16 -7.28 1.59 0.91
C HIS A 16 -7.21 2.45 -0.33
N ARG A 17 -8.32 3.12 -0.67
CA ARG A 17 -8.38 4.08 -1.75
C ARG A 17 -7.43 5.25 -1.54
N LEU A 18 -7.42 5.85 -0.34
CA LEU A 18 -6.55 6.98 -0.03
C LEU A 18 -5.07 6.58 -0.09
N TRP A 19 -4.73 5.40 0.43
CA TRP A 19 -3.39 4.83 0.30
C TRP A 19 -2.98 4.69 -1.17
N GLY A 20 -3.84 4.11 -2.01
CA GLY A 20 -3.57 3.95 -3.44
C GLY A 20 -3.35 5.29 -4.15
N LEU A 21 -4.20 6.29 -3.88
CA LEU A 21 -4.10 7.63 -4.46
C LEU A 21 -2.79 8.33 -4.06
N MET A 22 -2.35 8.19 -2.82
CA MET A 22 -1.10 8.81 -2.34
C MET A 22 0.17 8.08 -2.82
N MET A 23 0.08 6.77 -3.09
CA MET A 23 1.20 5.99 -3.64
C MET A 23 1.33 6.12 -5.16
N MET A 24 0.22 6.33 -5.88
CA MET A 24 0.16 6.42 -7.34
C MET A 24 1.27 7.31 -7.95
N PRO A 25 1.50 8.56 -7.49
CA PRO A 25 2.52 9.41 -8.09
C PRO A 25 3.92 8.79 -8.10
N LEU A 26 4.29 8.03 -7.05
CA LEU A 26 5.58 7.35 -6.96
C LEU A 26 5.76 6.33 -8.09
N PHE A 27 4.75 5.51 -8.36
CA PHE A 27 4.76 4.52 -9.45
C PHE A 27 4.71 5.18 -10.83
N GLU A 28 3.90 6.23 -11.01
CA GLU A 28 3.82 6.93 -12.30
C GLU A 28 5.13 7.63 -12.68
N ARG A 29 5.85 8.13 -11.67
CA ARG A 29 7.19 8.72 -11.83
C ARG A 29 8.17 7.72 -12.43
N ILE A 30 8.12 6.45 -12.03
CA ILE A 30 8.98 5.37 -12.55
C ILE A 30 8.38 4.63 -13.76
N GLY A 31 7.35 5.21 -14.38
CA GLY A 31 6.83 4.75 -15.66
C GLY A 31 5.79 3.64 -15.57
N TYR A 32 5.08 3.57 -14.45
CA TYR A 32 3.92 2.71 -14.30
C TYR A 32 2.62 3.48 -14.51
N GLU A 33 1.58 2.78 -14.93
CA GLU A 33 0.19 3.23 -14.82
C GLU A 33 -0.45 2.48 -13.65
N THR A 34 -1.17 3.19 -12.80
CA THR A 34 -1.79 2.60 -11.60
C THR A 34 -3.30 2.63 -11.68
N ILE A 35 -3.93 1.53 -11.29
CA ILE A 35 -5.37 1.42 -11.09
C ILE A 35 -5.59 1.10 -9.61
N VAL A 36 -6.28 2.00 -8.90
CA VAL A 36 -6.65 1.83 -7.48
C VAL A 36 -8.04 1.20 -7.42
N GLU A 37 -8.22 0.26 -6.49
CA GLU A 37 -9.49 -0.48 -6.31
C GLU A 37 -9.97 -1.17 -7.60
N MET A 38 -9.15 -2.08 -8.12
CA MET A 38 -9.49 -2.84 -9.33
C MET A 38 -10.48 -3.95 -9.02
N ASP A 39 -11.66 -3.91 -9.63
CA ASP A 39 -12.63 -5.00 -9.59
C ASP A 39 -12.18 -6.18 -10.46
N LEU A 40 -12.18 -7.37 -9.87
CA LEU A 40 -11.72 -8.61 -10.48
C LEU A 40 -12.82 -9.67 -10.62
N SER A 41 -14.10 -9.39 -10.32
CA SER A 41 -15.16 -10.42 -10.40
C SER A 41 -16.59 -9.90 -10.66
N ALA A 42 -17.56 -10.81 -10.76
CA ALA A 42 -19.00 -10.49 -10.86
C ALA A 42 -19.63 -10.08 -9.51
N LYS A 43 -18.97 -10.38 -8.38
CA LYS A 43 -19.21 -9.77 -7.06
C LYS A 43 -18.00 -8.90 -6.71
N VAL A 44 -18.22 -7.65 -6.29
CA VAL A 44 -17.15 -6.67 -6.04
C VAL A 44 -16.05 -7.28 -5.14
N GLN A 45 -14.90 -7.58 -5.75
CA GLN A 45 -13.68 -8.07 -5.10
C GLN A 45 -12.56 -7.15 -5.54
N LEU A 46 -12.33 -6.10 -4.75
CA LEU A 46 -11.39 -5.04 -5.08
C LEU A 46 -9.99 -5.44 -4.63
N LEU A 47 -9.05 -5.40 -5.57
CA LEU A 47 -7.63 -5.35 -5.26
C LEU A 47 -7.22 -3.89 -5.06
N ASP A 48 -6.44 -3.62 -4.02
CA ASP A 48 -6.13 -2.25 -3.58
C ASP A 48 -5.40 -1.43 -4.64
N MET A 49 -4.39 -2.03 -5.30
CA MET A 49 -3.72 -1.38 -6.42
C MET A 49 -3.11 -2.37 -7.41
N VAL A 50 -3.16 -2.00 -8.69
CA VAL A 50 -2.37 -2.60 -9.76
C VAL A 50 -1.47 -1.55 -10.36
N ALA A 51 -0.16 -1.83 -10.44
CA ALA A 51 0.82 -1.04 -11.17
C ALA A 51 1.29 -1.80 -12.43
N VAL A 52 1.04 -1.25 -13.62
CA VAL A 52 1.40 -1.83 -14.93
C VAL A 52 2.46 -0.99 -15.61
N ARG A 53 3.52 -1.60 -16.13
CA ARG A 53 4.61 -0.89 -16.81
C ARG A 53 4.10 -0.25 -18.10
N ARG A 54 4.42 1.03 -18.33
CA ARG A 54 4.10 1.72 -19.58
C ARG A 54 5.11 1.30 -20.65
N LYS A 55 4.61 0.76 -21.77
CA LYS A 55 5.44 0.30 -22.90
C LYS A 55 6.27 1.40 -23.57
N GLU A 56 5.88 2.66 -23.41
CA GLU A 56 6.46 3.81 -24.12
C GLU A 56 7.54 4.56 -23.33
N LYS A 57 7.63 4.37 -22.00
CA LYS A 57 8.70 4.96 -21.19
C LYS A 57 9.88 3.97 -21.17
N LYS A 58 10.99 4.36 -21.81
CA LYS A 58 12.30 3.68 -21.62
C LYS A 58 12.59 3.55 -20.13
N GLU A 59 13.23 2.44 -19.74
CA GLU A 59 13.71 2.15 -18.38
C GLU A 59 14.04 3.43 -17.64
N SER A 60 13.07 3.89 -16.85
CA SER A 60 13.31 4.97 -15.92
C SER A 60 13.99 4.26 -14.77
N GLU A 61 15.30 4.46 -14.63
CA GLU A 61 16.01 4.04 -13.42
C GLU A 61 15.16 4.51 -12.25
N ILE A 62 14.77 3.57 -11.38
CA ILE A 62 14.05 3.89 -10.15
C ILE A 62 14.94 4.94 -9.46
N PRO A 63 14.44 6.18 -9.23
CA PRO A 63 15.24 7.21 -8.60
C PRO A 63 15.87 6.62 -7.34
N ASP A 64 17.17 6.87 -7.14
CA ASP A 64 17.88 6.45 -5.93
C ASP A 64 17.30 7.22 -4.73
N SER A 65 16.21 6.67 -4.22
CA SER A 65 15.33 7.24 -3.21
C SER A 65 14.75 6.07 -2.43
N ASP A 66 14.91 6.12 -1.12
CA ASP A 66 14.39 5.13 -0.19
C ASP A 66 12.84 5.07 -0.18
N CYS A 67 12.16 6.00 -0.85
CA CYS A 67 10.72 5.94 -1.16
C CYS A 67 10.33 4.74 -2.04
N TYR A 68 11.29 4.07 -2.67
CA TYR A 68 11.04 2.86 -3.44
C TYR A 68 11.46 1.58 -2.71
N SER A 69 11.83 1.69 -1.42
CA SER A 69 12.29 0.54 -0.65
C SER A 69 11.20 -0.54 -0.56
N GLY A 70 11.54 -1.75 -1.01
CA GLY A 70 10.65 -2.90 -1.13
C GLY A 70 10.00 -3.05 -2.51
N PHE A 71 10.07 -2.04 -3.37
CA PHE A 71 9.54 -2.04 -4.74
C PHE A 71 10.66 -2.03 -5.80
N GLU A 72 11.88 -2.42 -5.45
CA GLU A 72 13.03 -2.42 -6.37
C GLU A 72 12.90 -3.48 -7.46
N ASN A 73 12.09 -4.51 -7.23
CA ASN A 73 11.87 -5.64 -8.14
C ASN A 73 10.57 -5.53 -8.94
N LEU A 74 9.99 -4.33 -9.13
CA LEU A 74 8.77 -4.17 -9.93
C LEU A 74 8.91 -4.76 -11.34
N ASN A 75 7.88 -5.47 -11.77
CA ASN A 75 7.84 -6.20 -13.04
C ASN A 75 6.85 -5.55 -14.02
N GLU A 76 6.49 -6.20 -15.12
CA GLU A 76 5.48 -5.70 -16.07
C GLU A 76 4.12 -5.42 -15.41
N HIS A 77 3.71 -6.32 -14.50
CA HIS A 77 2.50 -6.18 -13.71
C HIS A 77 2.79 -6.38 -12.23
N ASN A 78 2.18 -5.58 -11.37
CA ASN A 78 2.40 -5.62 -9.93
C ASN A 78 1.07 -5.46 -9.22
N LEU A 79 0.64 -6.50 -8.50
CA LEU A 79 -0.60 -6.52 -7.75
C LEU A 79 -0.24 -6.29 -6.28
N ILE A 80 -0.88 -5.31 -5.67
CA ILE A 80 -0.55 -4.88 -4.33
C ILE A 80 -1.82 -4.94 -3.49
N SER A 81 -1.77 -5.72 -2.41
CA SER A 81 -2.76 -5.65 -1.35
C SER A 81 -2.19 -4.89 -0.17
N PHE A 82 -2.99 -3.98 0.36
CA PHE A 82 -2.70 -3.11 1.48
C PHE A 82 -3.51 -3.52 2.70
N LYS A 83 -2.86 -3.46 3.87
CA LYS A 83 -3.50 -3.63 5.18
C LYS A 83 -3.07 -2.50 6.11
N SER A 84 -4.05 -1.70 6.50
CA SER A 84 -3.90 -0.60 7.45
C SER A 84 -3.51 -1.11 8.85
N PHE A 85 -3.25 -0.20 9.79
CA PHE A 85 -2.99 -0.55 11.19
C PHE A 85 -4.21 -1.20 11.90
N ARG A 86 -5.39 -1.21 11.28
CA ARG A 86 -6.58 -1.89 11.81
C ARG A 86 -6.70 -3.34 11.36
N GLU A 87 -5.85 -3.76 10.42
CA GLU A 87 -5.95 -5.07 9.80
C GLU A 87 -4.63 -5.83 9.92
N VAL A 88 -4.75 -7.16 9.95
CA VAL A 88 -3.61 -8.06 9.93
C VAL A 88 -3.66 -8.83 8.61
N PHE A 89 -2.52 -8.90 7.91
CA PHE A 89 -2.38 -9.76 6.75
C PHE A 89 -2.27 -11.22 7.23
N ASN A 90 -3.37 -11.98 7.10
CA ASN A 90 -3.49 -13.36 7.57
C ASN A 90 -3.53 -14.36 6.39
N MET A 91 -3.77 -15.65 6.69
CA MET A 91 -3.84 -16.69 5.64
C MET A 91 -4.96 -16.44 4.64
N THR A 92 -6.12 -15.96 5.09
CA THR A 92 -7.25 -15.64 4.20
C THR A 92 -6.88 -14.49 3.25
N ALA A 93 -6.24 -13.43 3.74
CA ALA A 93 -5.75 -12.35 2.89
C ALA A 93 -4.71 -12.84 1.85
N LEU A 94 -3.87 -13.81 2.22
CA LEU A 94 -2.93 -14.43 1.29
C LEU A 94 -3.66 -15.24 0.19
N GLU A 95 -4.66 -16.03 0.57
CA GLU A 95 -5.51 -16.78 -0.37
C GLU A 95 -6.28 -15.85 -1.31
N GLU A 96 -6.82 -14.75 -0.79
CA GLU A 96 -7.48 -13.69 -1.55
C GLU A 96 -6.52 -13.07 -2.58
N LEU A 97 -5.29 -12.74 -2.18
CA LEU A 97 -4.27 -12.19 -3.09
C LEU A 97 -3.91 -13.17 -4.22
N TYR A 98 -3.79 -14.47 -3.94
CA TYR A 98 -3.62 -15.48 -5.00
C TYR A 98 -4.85 -15.63 -5.89
N GLY A 99 -6.05 -15.45 -5.34
CA GLY A 99 -7.29 -15.34 -6.12
C GLY A 99 -7.24 -14.16 -7.09
N HIS A 100 -6.84 -12.98 -6.60
CA HIS A 100 -6.67 -11.77 -7.41
C HIS A 100 -5.64 -11.97 -8.52
N PHE A 101 -4.49 -12.58 -8.21
CA PHE A 101 -3.48 -12.96 -9.20
C PHE A 101 -4.07 -13.81 -10.32
N THR A 102 -4.83 -14.85 -9.97
CA THR A 102 -5.44 -15.75 -10.94
C THR A 102 -6.46 -15.04 -11.81
N ASN A 103 -7.32 -14.21 -11.23
CA ASN A 103 -8.34 -13.45 -11.95
C ASN A 103 -7.73 -12.39 -12.86
N TYR A 104 -6.75 -11.63 -12.35
CA TYR A 104 -6.05 -10.60 -13.12
C TYR A 104 -5.38 -11.18 -14.37
N ARG A 105 -4.68 -12.31 -14.22
CA ARG A 105 -4.03 -12.98 -15.35
C ARG A 105 -5.04 -13.42 -16.41
N LYS A 106 -6.20 -13.96 -16.01
CA LYS A 106 -7.28 -14.29 -16.95
C LYS A 106 -7.81 -13.04 -17.67
N MET A 107 -8.05 -11.96 -16.94
CA MET A 107 -8.55 -10.70 -17.51
C MET A 107 -7.56 -10.07 -18.50
N LYS A 108 -6.26 -10.18 -18.24
CA LYS A 108 -5.19 -9.65 -19.09
C LYS A 108 -4.68 -10.66 -20.12
N ASN A 109 -5.25 -11.87 -20.17
CA ASN A 109 -4.83 -12.97 -21.03
C ASN A 109 -3.33 -13.32 -20.87
N ILE A 110 -2.80 -13.27 -19.65
CA ILE A 110 -1.41 -13.62 -19.33
C ILE A 110 -1.30 -15.14 -19.12
N PRO A 111 -0.64 -15.89 -20.02
CA PRO A 111 -0.57 -17.35 -19.97
C PRO A 111 0.34 -17.87 -18.84
N GLU A 112 0.37 -19.18 -18.62
CA GLU A 112 1.14 -19.82 -17.53
C GLU A 112 2.66 -19.66 -17.65
N ASN A 113 3.18 -19.68 -18.87
CA ASN A 113 4.59 -19.45 -19.16
C ASN A 113 5.04 -18.00 -18.97
N GLU A 114 4.11 -17.05 -18.80
CA GLU A 114 4.41 -15.62 -18.59
C GLU A 114 3.97 -15.15 -17.20
N LYS A 115 3.60 -16.06 -16.29
CA LYS A 115 3.12 -15.70 -14.96
C LYS A 115 4.13 -14.92 -14.13
N ASP A 116 5.43 -15.14 -14.39
CA ASP A 116 6.53 -14.49 -13.70
C ASP A 116 6.71 -13.03 -14.13
N THR A 117 5.90 -12.52 -15.08
CA THR A 117 5.79 -11.09 -15.39
C THR A 117 4.90 -10.32 -14.40
N VAL A 118 4.24 -11.05 -13.48
CA VAL A 118 3.27 -10.52 -12.52
C VAL A 118 3.78 -10.73 -11.10
N ASN A 119 4.16 -9.65 -10.42
CA ASN A 119 4.61 -9.69 -9.03
C ASN A 119 3.47 -9.42 -8.05
N LEU A 120 3.59 -10.01 -6.85
CA LEU A 120 2.63 -9.85 -5.75
C LEU A 120 3.28 -9.15 -4.56
N TYR A 121 2.61 -8.15 -4.02
CA TYR A 121 3.04 -7.41 -2.84
C TYR A 121 1.96 -7.36 -1.78
N ALA A 122 2.37 -7.55 -0.53
CA ALA A 122 1.57 -7.35 0.67
C ALA A 122 2.17 -6.19 1.47
N VAL A 123 1.59 -5.01 1.35
CA VAL A 123 1.98 -3.83 2.14
C VAL A 123 1.14 -3.85 3.41
N THR A 124 1.75 -4.17 4.54
CA THR A 124 1.01 -4.36 5.78
C THR A 124 1.64 -3.58 6.92
N HIS A 125 0.79 -2.94 7.74
CA HIS A 125 1.29 -2.23 8.89
C HIS A 125 1.89 -3.17 9.93
N HIS A 126 1.12 -4.17 10.37
CA HIS A 126 1.58 -5.14 11.36
C HIS A 126 2.42 -6.24 10.75
N PHE A 127 3.48 -6.65 11.46
CA PHE A 127 4.19 -7.86 11.08
C PHE A 127 3.26 -9.08 11.18
N PRO A 128 3.08 -9.88 10.11
CA PRO A 128 2.08 -10.95 10.05
C PRO A 128 2.56 -12.22 10.79
N ARG A 129 2.75 -12.13 12.11
CA ARG A 129 3.36 -13.19 12.96
C ARG A 129 2.67 -14.53 12.79
N GLU A 130 1.34 -14.55 12.89
CA GLU A 130 0.56 -15.79 12.80
C GLU A 130 0.69 -16.46 11.44
N LEU A 131 0.68 -15.67 10.35
CA LEU A 131 0.89 -16.19 9.00
C LEU A 131 2.28 -16.80 8.85
N PHE A 132 3.32 -16.05 9.23
CA PHE A 132 4.71 -16.48 9.04
C PHE A 132 5.05 -17.70 9.91
N SER A 133 4.50 -17.78 11.13
CA SER A 133 4.72 -18.92 12.02
C SER A 133 4.28 -20.27 11.42
N ARG A 134 3.32 -20.26 10.48
CA ARG A 134 2.88 -21.47 9.77
C ARG A 134 3.95 -22.03 8.81
N PHE A 135 4.97 -21.24 8.53
CA PHE A 135 6.08 -21.56 7.63
C PHE A 135 7.43 -21.69 8.35
N ASP A 136 7.44 -21.62 9.69
CA ASP A 136 8.66 -21.80 10.48
C ASP A 136 9.30 -23.16 10.20
N GLY A 137 10.62 -23.16 10.02
CA GLY A 137 11.40 -24.35 9.68
C GLY A 137 11.24 -24.86 8.25
N LYS A 138 10.45 -24.19 7.40
CA LYS A 138 10.23 -24.62 5.99
C LYS A 138 11.11 -23.92 4.97
N ASN A 139 11.95 -22.95 5.37
CA ASN A 139 12.78 -22.13 4.48
C ASN A 139 11.98 -21.45 3.34
N LEU A 140 10.75 -21.02 3.65
CA LEU A 140 9.85 -20.34 2.69
C LEU A 140 9.75 -18.83 2.92
N VAL A 141 10.28 -18.31 4.03
CA VAL A 141 10.26 -16.89 4.37
C VAL A 141 11.69 -16.40 4.44
N ASP A 142 12.04 -15.48 3.55
CA ASP A 142 13.36 -14.88 3.48
C ASP A 142 13.28 -13.40 3.83
N ARG A 143 14.19 -12.93 4.67
CA ARG A 143 14.32 -11.49 4.93
C ARG A 143 15.19 -10.87 3.85
N ALA A 144 14.56 -10.18 2.90
CA ALA A 144 15.26 -9.49 1.81
C ALA A 144 15.98 -8.23 2.30
N ALA A 145 15.36 -7.49 3.23
CA ALA A 145 15.94 -6.31 3.85
C ALA A 145 15.29 -6.02 5.22
N GLU A 146 15.57 -4.86 5.82
CA GLU A 146 14.82 -4.41 6.99
C GLU A 146 13.35 -4.18 6.62
N ARG A 147 12.42 -4.80 7.37
CA ARG A 147 10.97 -4.75 7.12
C ARG A 147 10.49 -5.32 5.78
N ILE A 148 11.36 -5.94 4.99
CA ILE A 148 11.02 -6.54 3.69
C ILE A 148 11.30 -8.03 3.74
N TYR A 149 10.26 -8.82 3.46
CA TYR A 149 10.29 -10.28 3.51
C TYR A 149 9.68 -10.86 2.24
N ASP A 150 10.28 -11.92 1.70
CA ASP A 150 9.73 -12.65 0.57
C ASP A 150 9.18 -14.00 1.07
N LEU A 151 7.88 -14.24 0.86
CA LEU A 151 7.26 -15.55 1.06
C LEU A 151 7.30 -16.31 -0.28
N ARG A 152 8.19 -17.30 -0.38
CA ARG A 152 8.43 -18.11 -1.58
C ARG A 152 7.45 -19.29 -1.70
N LEU A 153 6.16 -19.01 -1.64
CA LEU A 153 5.08 -19.98 -1.84
C LEU A 153 4.39 -19.71 -3.17
N LEU A 154 4.15 -20.73 -4.00
CA LEU A 154 3.54 -20.57 -5.34
C LEU A 154 4.22 -19.44 -6.14
N THR A 155 3.48 -18.38 -6.48
CA THR A 155 4.04 -17.10 -6.92
C THR A 155 4.53 -16.34 -5.68
N PRO A 156 5.82 -15.97 -5.59
CA PRO A 156 6.35 -15.28 -4.42
C PRO A 156 5.58 -13.99 -4.09
N VAL A 157 5.33 -13.78 -2.80
CA VAL A 157 4.70 -12.56 -2.28
C VAL A 157 5.73 -11.78 -1.48
N ARG A 158 5.99 -10.54 -1.89
CA ARG A 158 6.85 -9.61 -1.13
C ARG A 158 6.02 -8.86 -0.09
N PHE A 159 6.38 -9.04 1.17
CA PHE A 159 5.82 -8.32 2.30
C PHE A 159 6.65 -7.08 2.60
N ILE A 160 5.99 -5.92 2.67
CA ILE A 160 6.56 -4.64 3.07
C ILE A 160 5.87 -4.22 4.36
N ILE A 161 6.62 -4.24 5.47
CA ILE A 161 6.09 -3.92 6.80
C ILE A 161 6.22 -2.43 7.07
N THR A 162 5.11 -1.71 7.24
CA THR A 162 5.14 -0.24 7.36
C THR A 162 5.34 0.26 8.79
N ARG A 163 5.14 -0.57 9.81
CA ARG A 163 5.38 -0.17 11.20
C ARG A 163 6.86 0.13 11.47
N GLY A 164 7.09 1.30 12.06
CA GLY A 164 8.40 1.91 12.27
C GLY A 164 9.07 2.41 10.99
N SER A 165 8.36 2.52 9.86
CA SER A 165 8.90 3.06 8.62
C SER A 165 8.78 4.57 8.58
N GLU A 166 9.86 5.25 8.18
CA GLU A 166 9.84 6.69 7.90
C GLU A 166 9.54 6.99 6.42
N HIS A 167 9.03 6.02 5.66
CA HIS A 167 8.64 6.27 4.27
C HIS A 167 7.61 7.42 4.20
N PRO A 168 7.76 8.42 3.29
CA PRO A 168 6.98 9.66 3.32
C PRO A 168 5.48 9.48 3.09
N ILE A 169 5.07 8.42 2.39
CA ILE A 169 3.65 8.04 2.24
C ILE A 169 3.25 6.88 3.16
N LEU A 170 3.85 5.68 2.99
CA LEU A 170 3.49 4.49 3.78
C LEU A 170 3.49 4.71 5.29
N GLY A 171 4.42 5.52 5.81
CA GLY A 171 4.49 5.77 7.24
C GLY A 171 3.39 6.70 7.77
N LEU A 172 2.68 7.42 6.89
CA LEU A 172 1.51 8.23 7.24
C LEU A 172 0.26 7.39 7.53
N PHE A 173 0.27 6.08 7.25
CA PHE A 173 -0.83 5.14 7.48
C PHE A 173 -0.52 4.25 8.71
N SER A 174 -0.37 4.89 9.87
CA SER A 174 0.07 4.27 11.12
C SER A 174 -0.77 4.78 12.30
N ASP A 175 -0.92 3.93 13.31
CA ASP A 175 -1.42 4.30 14.63
C ASP A 175 -0.39 5.00 15.53
N ASP A 176 0.86 5.15 15.09
CA ASP A 176 1.95 5.76 15.84
C ASP A 176 2.16 7.22 15.40
N ALA A 177 1.78 8.16 16.27
CA ALA A 177 1.90 9.58 16.00
C ALA A 177 3.34 10.02 15.69
N GLY A 178 4.33 9.42 16.35
CA GLY A 178 5.75 9.74 16.13
C GLY A 178 6.22 9.35 14.73
N GLN A 179 5.81 8.18 14.25
CA GLN A 179 6.04 7.72 12.88
C GLN A 179 5.37 8.65 11.87
N VAL A 180 4.09 8.99 12.08
CA VAL A 180 3.35 9.89 11.18
C VAL A 180 4.05 11.26 11.10
N MET A 181 4.50 11.81 12.23
CA MET A 181 5.27 13.06 12.26
C MET A 181 6.58 12.96 11.46
N LYS A 182 7.35 11.88 11.63
CA LYS A 182 8.60 11.66 10.89
C LYS A 182 8.36 11.53 9.39
N SER A 183 7.38 10.73 8.98
CA SER A 183 7.01 10.57 7.57
C SER A 183 6.52 11.87 6.96
N ARG A 184 5.74 12.67 7.70
CA ARG A 184 5.30 14.00 7.26
C ARG A 184 6.47 14.95 7.04
N PHE A 185 7.39 15.03 8.01
CA PHE A 185 8.59 15.85 7.88
C PHE A 185 9.45 15.44 6.68
N ARG A 186 9.53 14.13 6.39
CA ARG A 186 10.19 13.63 5.18
C ARG A 186 9.45 14.00 3.91
N LEU A 187 8.13 13.90 3.90
CA LEU A 187 7.28 14.32 2.78
C LEU A 187 7.47 15.81 2.47
N GLU A 188 7.57 16.68 3.48
CA GLU A 188 7.80 18.12 3.30
C GLU A 188 9.14 18.45 2.63
N LYS A 189 10.15 17.60 2.81
CA LYS A 189 11.45 17.74 2.13
C LYS A 189 11.37 17.36 0.66
N ASP A 190 10.49 16.41 0.30
CA ASP A 190 10.21 16.07 -1.09
C ASP A 190 9.10 16.96 -1.65
N ARG A 191 9.47 18.18 -2.06
CA ARG A 191 8.53 19.18 -2.59
C ARG A 191 7.70 18.68 -3.77
N TRP A 192 8.26 17.79 -4.59
CA TRP A 192 7.53 17.22 -5.71
C TRP A 192 6.44 16.30 -5.18
N LEU A 193 6.79 15.32 -4.35
CA LEU A 193 5.83 14.35 -3.83
C LEU A 193 4.75 15.04 -2.99
N LEU A 194 5.13 16.01 -2.15
CA LEU A 194 4.18 16.82 -1.39
C LEU A 194 3.15 17.48 -2.29
N ARG A 195 3.57 18.12 -3.39
CA ARG A 195 2.65 18.76 -4.33
C ARG A 195 1.65 17.76 -4.90
N GLU A 196 2.11 16.58 -5.31
CA GLU A 196 1.26 15.55 -5.90
C GLU A 196 0.24 14.97 -4.91
N VAL A 197 0.59 14.88 -3.61
CA VAL A 197 -0.28 14.25 -2.59
C VAL A 197 -1.00 15.23 -1.66
N SER A 198 -0.73 16.53 -1.76
CA SER A 198 -1.22 17.56 -0.86
C SER A 198 -2.75 17.59 -0.70
N SER A 199 -3.48 17.37 -1.79
CA SER A 199 -4.94 17.33 -1.81
C SER A 199 -5.54 16.16 -1.02
N TYR A 200 -4.74 15.12 -0.75
CA TYR A 200 -5.15 13.92 -0.01
C TYR A 200 -4.83 13.99 1.49
N LEU A 201 -3.89 14.85 1.90
CA LEU A 201 -3.48 14.98 3.30
C LEU A 201 -4.63 15.44 4.21
N GLY A 202 -5.46 16.38 3.74
CA GLY A 202 -6.64 16.82 4.48
C GLY A 202 -7.60 15.65 4.78
N ARG A 203 -7.90 14.84 3.75
CA ARG A 203 -8.74 13.64 3.90
C ARG A 203 -8.13 12.62 4.85
N LEU A 204 -6.80 12.43 4.81
CA LEU A 204 -6.11 11.52 5.72
C LEU A 204 -6.31 11.92 7.18
N TYR A 205 -6.19 13.22 7.48
CA TYR A 205 -6.38 13.73 8.84
C TYR A 205 -7.84 13.67 9.30
N GLU A 206 -8.80 13.90 8.39
CA GLU A 206 -10.22 13.67 8.67
C GLU A 206 -10.46 12.20 9.10
N HIS A 207 -9.82 11.23 8.43
CA HIS A 207 -9.96 9.82 8.78
C HIS A 207 -9.39 9.51 10.16
N TYR A 208 -8.24 10.07 10.51
CA TYR A 208 -7.69 9.91 11.87
C TYR A 208 -8.62 10.50 12.95
N SER A 209 -9.19 11.68 12.69
CA SER A 209 -10.14 12.34 13.61
C SER A 209 -11.41 11.50 13.81
N LEU A 210 -12.00 11.00 12.72
CA LEU A 210 -13.17 10.12 12.77
C LEU A 210 -12.89 8.80 13.52
N GLU A 211 -11.64 8.37 13.52
CA GLU A 211 -11.19 7.17 14.21
C GLU A 211 -10.79 7.40 15.68
N GLY A 212 -10.89 8.64 16.17
CA GLY A 212 -10.53 9.01 17.54
C GLY A 212 -9.04 8.94 17.82
N ILE A 213 -8.20 8.98 16.78
CA ILE A 213 -6.75 8.99 16.91
C ILE A 213 -6.31 10.45 16.99
N ASP A 214 -5.83 10.85 18.17
CA ASP A 214 -5.31 12.19 18.39
C ASP A 214 -3.99 12.37 17.63
N MET A 215 -4.08 13.02 16.48
CA MET A 215 -2.92 13.32 15.66
C MET A 215 -2.33 14.68 16.05
N PRO A 216 -1.02 14.76 16.31
CA PRO A 216 -0.34 15.96 16.80
C PRO A 216 -0.34 17.11 15.77
N TYR A 217 -0.72 16.82 14.52
CA TYR A 217 -0.84 17.79 13.45
C TYR A 217 -2.25 17.68 12.86
N THR A 218 -3.10 18.65 13.15
CA THR A 218 -4.51 18.63 12.78
C THR A 218 -4.73 19.16 11.36
N GLN A 219 -5.89 18.85 10.79
CA GLN A 219 -6.34 19.45 9.52
C GLN A 219 -6.29 20.99 9.55
N GLU A 220 -6.59 21.60 10.69
CA GLU A 220 -6.51 23.05 10.89
C GLU A 220 -5.07 23.57 10.78
N MET A 221 -4.08 22.82 11.28
CA MET A 221 -2.67 23.16 11.14
C MET A 221 -2.22 23.03 9.68
N PHE A 222 -2.70 22.01 8.96
CA PHE A 222 -2.43 21.85 7.52
C PHE A 222 -2.97 23.01 6.68
N ILE A 223 -4.23 23.42 6.89
CA ILE A 223 -4.87 24.54 6.18
C ILE A 223 -4.19 25.87 6.51
N LYS A 224 -3.53 25.99 7.67
CA LYS A 224 -2.83 27.21 8.07
C LYS A 224 -1.45 27.34 7.43
N ASP A 225 -0.79 26.22 7.14
CA ASP A 225 0.56 26.18 6.61
C ASP A 225 0.62 26.16 5.06
N HIS A 226 -0.52 25.97 4.38
CA HIS A 226 -0.66 25.85 2.92
C HIS A 226 -1.92 26.50 2.37
#